data_AF-A0A9X4GZB4-F1
#
_entry.id   AF-A0A9X4GZB4-F1
#
_cell.length_a   1.000
_cell.length_b   1.000
_cell.length_c   1.000
_cell.angle_alpha   90.00
_cell.angle_beta   90.00
_cell.angle_gamma   90.00
#
_symmetry.space_group_name_H-M   'P 1'
#
loop_
_entity.id
_entity.type
_entity.pdbx_description
1 polymer ?
#
loop_
_entity_poly.entity_id
_entity_poly.type
_entity_poly.pdbx_seq_one_letter_code
_entity_poly.pdbx_strand_id
1 'polypeptide(L)'
;MYPQTHVYFAETVLGKQGDIVTLGSILPDMLIGKDFNHNEAHSKGVEIYNFAGKDSLILDFGKAVSTHGFNPKGLDYYGDEKYLDYERGYCFEKARPFIARTVEACNIPVEMGWWKAHNIIEMGVETIISSTDYYSERIKTALYNRCLINKVDEILRELWKKSSLNFARRVERFAGFVEIERATAESLAKKYYIQMQFRHHVEIDVKMVTKLINDAAESVILDLNDFFNITSGLVKNNIEALLNE
;
A
#
# COMPACT_ATOMS: atom_id res chain seq x y z
N MET A 1 -0.97 2.20 3.17
CA MET A 1 -2.10 1.25 3.28
C MET A 1 -1.60 -0.15 2.98
N TYR A 2 -2.44 -1.20 3.07
CA TYR A 2 -2.03 -2.58 2.77
C TYR A 2 -2.46 -3.03 1.36
N PRO A 3 -1.85 -4.11 0.81
CA PRO A 3 -1.92 -4.39 -0.62
C PRO A 3 -3.33 -4.57 -1.21
N GLN A 4 -4.25 -5.26 -0.53
CA GLN A 4 -5.60 -5.47 -1.07
C GLN A 4 -6.38 -4.16 -1.10
N THR A 5 -6.17 -3.29 -0.11
CA THR A 5 -6.71 -1.93 -0.09
C THR A 5 -6.19 -1.10 -1.27
N HIS A 6 -4.90 -1.20 -1.60
CA HIS A 6 -4.34 -0.53 -2.77
C HIS A 6 -4.96 -1.00 -4.09
N VAL A 7 -5.17 -2.31 -4.23
CA VAL A 7 -5.82 -2.87 -5.42
C VAL A 7 -7.27 -2.38 -5.52
N TYR A 8 -8.05 -2.50 -4.45
CA TYR A 8 -9.42 -1.97 -4.38
C TYR A 8 -9.48 -0.49 -4.79
N PHE A 9 -8.60 0.32 -4.20
CA PHE A 9 -8.59 1.75 -4.42
C PHE A 9 -8.20 2.10 -5.87
N ALA A 10 -7.19 1.43 -6.43
CA ALA A 10 -6.78 1.62 -7.81
C ALA A 10 -7.90 1.25 -8.80
N GLU A 11 -8.58 0.12 -8.58
CA GLU A 11 -9.74 -0.28 -9.40
C GLU A 11 -10.87 0.74 -9.33
N THR A 12 -11.10 1.31 -8.15
CA THR A 12 -12.12 2.35 -7.92
C THR A 12 -11.78 3.64 -8.66
N VAL A 13 -10.54 4.11 -8.56
CA VAL A 13 -10.09 5.36 -9.22
C VAL A 13 -10.08 5.21 -10.73
N LEU A 14 -9.60 4.07 -11.25
CA LEU A 14 -9.40 3.86 -12.69
C LEU A 14 -10.61 3.27 -13.39
N GLY A 15 -11.60 2.74 -12.64
CA GLY A 15 -12.75 2.03 -13.20
C GLY A 15 -12.35 0.78 -14.00
N LYS A 16 -11.20 0.18 -13.69
CA LYS A 16 -10.59 -0.91 -14.46
C LYS A 16 -9.89 -1.92 -13.56
N GLN A 17 -10.04 -3.20 -13.89
CA GLN A 17 -9.39 -4.33 -13.23
C GLN A 17 -8.33 -4.97 -14.13
N GLY A 18 -7.47 -5.80 -13.53
CA GLY A 18 -6.54 -6.68 -14.23
C GLY A 18 -5.13 -6.62 -13.67
N ASP A 19 -4.31 -7.64 -14.00
CA ASP A 19 -2.98 -7.82 -13.42
C ASP A 19 -2.08 -6.58 -13.54
N ILE A 20 -2.20 -5.80 -14.63
CA ILE A 20 -1.44 -4.57 -14.82
C ILE A 20 -1.81 -3.47 -13.82
N VAL A 21 -3.10 -3.32 -13.52
CA VAL A 21 -3.61 -2.37 -12.53
C VAL A 21 -3.21 -2.84 -11.13
N THR A 22 -3.44 -4.12 -10.83
CA THR A 22 -3.05 -4.73 -9.56
C THR A 22 -1.56 -4.52 -9.31
N LEU A 23 -0.69 -4.96 -10.22
CA LEU A 23 0.75 -4.90 -10.05
C LEU A 23 1.26 -3.46 -9.91
N GLY A 24 0.72 -2.52 -10.70
CA GLY A 24 1.04 -1.10 -10.59
C GLY A 24 0.64 -0.52 -9.23
N SER A 25 -0.56 -0.84 -8.75
CA SER A 25 -1.10 -0.32 -7.49
C SER A 25 -0.32 -0.72 -6.24
N ILE A 26 0.46 -1.82 -6.29
CA ILE A 26 1.29 -2.31 -5.18
C ILE A 26 2.80 -2.15 -5.45
N LEU A 27 3.18 -1.55 -6.58
CA LEU A 27 4.58 -1.41 -6.97
C LEU A 27 5.41 -0.65 -5.93
N PRO A 28 4.98 0.50 -5.39
CA PRO A 28 5.85 1.29 -4.52
C PRO A 28 6.33 0.51 -3.30
N ASP A 29 5.49 -0.33 -2.70
CA ASP A 29 5.90 -1.20 -1.59
C ASP A 29 6.94 -2.26 -1.98
N MET A 30 6.87 -2.78 -3.20
CA MET A 30 7.86 -3.73 -3.72
C MET A 30 9.23 -3.08 -3.98
N LEU A 31 9.26 -1.77 -4.26
CA LEU A 31 10.49 -1.04 -4.54
C LEU A 31 11.35 -0.81 -3.28
N ILE A 32 10.72 -0.73 -2.11
CA ILE A 32 11.40 -0.43 -0.83
C ILE A 32 12.52 -1.45 -0.56
N GLY A 33 13.76 -0.96 -0.40
CA GLY A 33 14.91 -1.74 0.02
C GLY A 33 16.22 -1.04 -0.31
N LYS A 34 17.18 -1.77 -0.91
CA LYS A 34 18.55 -1.25 -1.11
C LYS A 34 18.60 0.01 -1.99
N ASP A 35 17.84 0.02 -3.08
CA ASP A 35 17.89 1.09 -4.09
C ASP A 35 16.96 2.27 -3.77
N PHE A 36 15.91 2.06 -2.98
CA PHE A 36 14.91 3.07 -2.62
C PHE A 36 14.47 2.90 -1.17
N ASN A 37 14.51 3.99 -0.41
CA ASN A 37 13.81 4.06 0.87
C ASN A 37 12.29 4.25 0.65
N HIS A 38 11.52 4.25 1.75
CA HIS A 38 10.06 4.41 1.71
C HIS A 38 9.61 5.64 0.91
N ASN A 39 10.13 6.82 1.29
CA ASN A 39 9.75 8.08 0.67
C ASN A 39 10.14 8.14 -0.81
N GLU A 40 11.33 7.63 -1.16
CA GLU A 40 11.78 7.57 -2.55
C GLU A 40 10.87 6.67 -3.40
N ALA A 41 10.58 5.46 -2.92
CA ALA A 41 9.74 4.49 -3.62
C ALA A 41 8.32 5.03 -3.84
N HIS A 42 7.72 5.60 -2.79
CA HIS A 42 6.38 6.17 -2.81
C HIS A 42 6.28 7.48 -3.61
N SER A 43 7.41 8.10 -3.97
CA SER A 43 7.44 9.30 -4.81
C SER A 43 7.69 9.04 -6.30
N LYS A 44 7.74 7.77 -6.73
CA LYS A 44 8.04 7.38 -8.13
C LYS A 44 6.85 7.45 -9.10
N GLY A 45 5.65 7.74 -8.64
CA GLY A 45 4.43 7.69 -9.45
C GLY A 45 4.50 8.51 -10.73
N VAL A 46 4.80 9.82 -10.63
CA VAL A 46 4.94 10.70 -11.80
C VAL A 46 6.04 10.23 -12.75
N GLU A 47 7.19 9.83 -12.21
CA GLU A 47 8.34 9.40 -13.02
C GLU A 47 7.98 8.17 -13.86
N ILE A 48 7.33 7.17 -13.26
CA ILE A 48 6.91 5.94 -13.92
C ILE A 48 5.77 6.25 -14.92
N TYR A 49 4.82 7.10 -14.54
CA TYR A 49 3.72 7.51 -15.42
C TYR A 49 4.24 8.18 -16.70
N ASN A 50 5.14 9.17 -16.57
CA ASN A 50 5.70 9.89 -17.71
C ASN A 50 6.52 8.98 -18.62
N PHE A 51 7.21 7.98 -18.05
CA PHE A 51 7.91 6.97 -18.84
C PHE A 51 6.92 6.04 -19.57
N ALA A 52 5.86 5.62 -18.90
CA ALA A 52 4.81 4.77 -19.45
C ALA A 52 4.06 5.42 -20.62
N GLY A 53 3.92 6.76 -20.63
CA GLY A 53 3.24 7.54 -21.67
C GLY A 53 3.77 7.38 -23.11
N LYS A 54 4.84 6.59 -23.31
CA LYS A 54 5.35 6.21 -24.64
C LYS A 54 4.77 4.90 -25.19
N ASP A 55 4.13 4.07 -24.38
CA ASP A 55 3.48 2.80 -24.77
C ASP A 55 2.07 2.73 -24.16
N SER A 56 1.05 2.70 -25.01
CA SER A 56 -0.36 2.66 -24.59
C SER A 56 -0.71 1.44 -23.75
N LEU A 57 0.04 0.33 -23.86
CA LEU A 57 -0.14 -0.85 -23.00
C LEU A 57 0.37 -0.61 -21.58
N ILE A 58 1.37 0.25 -21.38
CA ILE A 58 2.02 0.51 -20.08
C ILE A 58 1.36 1.70 -19.38
N LEU A 59 0.62 2.54 -20.10
CA LEU A 59 -0.07 3.69 -19.53
C LEU A 59 -0.96 3.32 -18.32
N ASP A 60 -1.68 2.20 -18.38
CA ASP A 60 -2.50 1.74 -17.26
C ASP A 60 -1.69 1.34 -16.03
N PHE A 61 -0.48 0.79 -16.23
CA PHE A 61 0.45 0.52 -15.15
C PHE A 61 0.87 1.83 -14.48
N GLY A 62 1.31 2.83 -15.25
CA GLY A 62 1.71 4.14 -14.72
C GLY A 62 0.58 4.84 -13.97
N LYS A 63 -0.66 4.77 -14.48
CA LYS A 63 -1.86 5.27 -13.80
C LYS A 63 -2.09 4.57 -12.47
N ALA A 64 -1.98 3.24 -12.43
CA ALA A 64 -2.16 2.46 -11.22
C ALA A 64 -1.06 2.73 -10.18
N VAL A 65 0.20 2.91 -10.58
CA VAL A 65 1.26 3.34 -9.65
C VAL A 65 0.94 4.72 -9.04
N SER A 66 0.35 5.61 -9.85
CA SER A 66 0.00 6.96 -9.42
C SER A 66 -1.15 7.03 -8.41
N THR A 67 -1.89 5.94 -8.19
CA THR A 67 -2.93 5.90 -7.15
C THR A 67 -2.38 5.62 -5.74
N HIS A 68 -1.09 5.26 -5.61
CA HIS A 68 -0.53 4.72 -4.38
C HIS A 68 0.09 5.79 -3.47
N GLY A 69 1.22 6.38 -3.88
CA GLY A 69 2.14 7.07 -2.96
C GLY A 69 1.95 8.59 -2.80
N PHE A 70 3.06 9.32 -2.79
CA PHE A 70 3.11 10.75 -2.44
C PHE A 70 3.22 11.69 -3.65
N ASN A 71 3.79 11.20 -4.76
CA ASN A 71 3.91 11.97 -5.99
C ASN A 71 3.47 11.15 -7.24
N PRO A 72 2.28 11.42 -7.81
CA PRO A 72 1.29 12.38 -7.33
C PRO A 72 0.69 11.93 -5.99
N LYS A 73 -0.04 12.82 -5.32
CA LYS A 73 -0.70 12.52 -4.04
C LYS A 73 -1.76 11.43 -4.24
N GLY A 74 -1.40 10.20 -3.88
CA GLY A 74 -2.20 8.98 -3.93
C GLY A 74 -2.79 8.61 -2.58
N LEU A 75 -3.25 7.36 -2.46
CA LEU A 75 -3.89 6.83 -1.25
C LEU A 75 -3.07 7.04 0.02
N ASP A 76 -1.77 6.76 -0.02
CA ASP A 76 -0.90 6.85 1.15
C ASP A 76 -0.60 8.29 1.52
N TYR A 77 -0.60 9.24 0.58
CA TYR A 77 -0.55 10.66 0.96
C TYR A 77 -1.76 11.03 1.84
N TYR A 78 -2.96 10.58 1.46
CA TYR A 78 -4.18 10.90 2.23
C TYR A 78 -4.35 10.01 3.47
N GLY A 79 -3.80 8.80 3.45
CA GLY A 79 -3.71 7.91 4.61
C GLY A 79 -2.73 8.41 5.66
N ASP A 80 -1.57 8.94 5.23
CA ASP A 80 -0.43 9.19 6.12
C ASP A 80 -0.18 10.68 6.38
N GLU A 81 -0.11 11.48 5.32
CA GLU A 81 0.42 12.84 5.39
C GLU A 81 -0.67 13.88 5.68
N LYS A 82 -1.78 13.89 4.91
CA LYS A 82 -2.81 14.93 5.04
C LYS A 82 -4.18 14.47 4.55
N TYR A 83 -5.19 14.56 5.41
CA TYR A 83 -6.60 14.32 5.05
C TYR A 83 -7.50 15.47 5.51
N LEU A 84 -8.17 16.14 4.57
CA LEU A 84 -9.10 17.26 4.87
C LEU A 84 -8.50 18.26 5.88
N ASP A 85 -9.25 18.59 6.93
CA ASP A 85 -8.87 19.54 7.97
C ASP A 85 -8.04 18.88 9.11
N TYR A 86 -7.74 17.59 9.02
CA TYR A 86 -6.92 16.92 10.02
C TYR A 86 -5.47 17.40 10.02
N GLU A 87 -4.79 17.25 11.15
CA GLU A 87 -3.37 17.58 11.28
C GLU A 87 -2.52 16.65 10.39
N ARG A 88 -2.89 15.37 10.32
CA ARG A 88 -2.21 14.31 9.54
C ARG A 88 -3.16 13.60 8.58
N GLY A 89 -2.67 12.54 7.94
CA GLY A 89 -3.50 11.64 7.14
C GLY A 89 -4.50 10.85 7.99
N TYR A 90 -5.50 10.30 7.31
CA TYR A 90 -6.62 9.57 7.91
C TYR A 90 -6.17 8.47 8.88
N CYS A 91 -5.21 7.64 8.48
CA CYS A 91 -4.75 6.50 9.28
C CYS A 91 -4.02 6.94 10.55
N PHE A 92 -3.19 7.99 10.49
CA PHE A 92 -2.53 8.53 11.69
C PHE A 92 -3.53 9.12 12.68
N GLU A 93 -4.55 9.81 12.19
CA GLU A 93 -5.55 10.43 13.05
C GLU A 93 -6.41 9.40 13.75
N LYS A 94 -6.85 8.38 13.01
CA LYS A 94 -7.57 7.22 13.55
C LYS A 94 -6.72 6.40 14.52
N ALA A 95 -5.39 6.42 14.37
CA ALA A 95 -4.47 5.68 15.23
C ALA A 95 -4.29 6.27 16.63
N ARG A 96 -4.63 7.55 16.86
CA ARG A 96 -4.43 8.24 18.16
C ARG A 96 -4.84 7.41 19.39
N PRO A 97 -6.06 6.86 19.49
CA PRO A 97 -6.48 6.06 20.65
C PRO A 97 -5.78 4.70 20.78
N PHE A 98 -5.07 4.23 19.74
CA PHE A 98 -4.42 2.92 19.72
C PHE A 98 -2.95 2.97 20.14
N ILE A 99 -2.30 4.14 20.11
CA ILE A 99 -0.83 4.30 20.27
C ILE A 99 -0.28 3.55 21.49
N ALA A 100 -0.80 3.81 22.69
CA ALA A 100 -0.27 3.22 23.92
C ALA A 100 -0.40 1.68 23.92
N ARG A 101 -1.55 1.16 23.47
CA ARG A 101 -1.79 -0.28 23.39
C ARG A 101 -0.94 -0.94 22.30
N THR A 102 -0.68 -0.24 21.19
CA THR A 102 0.23 -0.73 20.14
C THR A 102 1.67 -0.78 20.63
N VAL A 103 2.13 0.23 21.36
CA VAL A 103 3.47 0.26 21.95
C VAL A 103 3.68 -0.93 22.89
N GLU A 104 2.71 -1.18 23.76
CA GLU A 104 2.69 -2.34 24.67
C GLU A 104 2.68 -3.66 23.90
N ALA A 105 1.71 -3.85 23.00
CA ALA A 105 1.54 -5.10 22.24
C ALA A 105 2.74 -5.42 21.34
N CYS A 106 3.44 -4.41 20.85
CA CYS A 106 4.58 -4.60 19.95
C CYS A 106 5.94 -4.60 20.67
N ASN A 107 5.97 -4.33 21.98
CA ASN A 107 7.22 -4.18 22.74
C ASN A 107 8.23 -3.24 22.06
N ILE A 108 7.78 -2.04 21.70
CA ILE A 108 8.57 -1.04 20.98
C ILE A 108 8.76 0.23 21.81
N PRO A 109 9.74 1.08 21.45
CA PRO A 109 9.85 2.42 22.02
C PRO A 109 8.63 3.31 21.70
N VAL A 110 8.32 4.25 22.61
CA VAL A 110 7.14 5.12 22.51
C VAL A 110 7.17 5.99 21.26
N GLU A 111 8.35 6.43 20.82
CA GLU A 111 8.57 7.23 19.62
C GLU A 111 8.15 6.51 18.33
N MET A 112 8.13 5.18 18.33
CA MET A 112 7.63 4.38 17.20
C MET A 112 6.11 4.22 17.22
N GLY A 113 5.45 4.55 18.34
CA GLY A 113 4.04 4.27 18.58
C GLY A 113 3.11 4.85 17.52
N TRP A 114 3.36 6.07 17.05
CA TRP A 114 2.56 6.70 16.00
C TRP A 114 2.57 5.91 14.69
N TRP A 115 3.76 5.60 14.17
CA TRP A 115 3.92 4.84 12.93
C TRP A 115 3.32 3.44 13.08
N LYS A 116 3.58 2.75 14.19
CA LYS A 116 3.10 1.39 14.37
C LYS A 116 1.59 1.32 14.61
N ALA A 117 1.01 2.33 15.27
CA ALA A 117 -0.43 2.41 15.46
C ALA A 117 -1.17 2.73 14.16
N HIS A 118 -0.61 3.51 13.22
CA HIS A 118 -1.24 3.63 11.91
C HIS A 118 -1.29 2.29 11.18
N ASN A 119 -0.27 1.43 11.34
CA ASN A 119 -0.28 0.15 10.63
C ASN A 119 -1.40 -0.75 11.14
N ILE A 120 -1.76 -0.61 12.43
CA ILE A 120 -2.96 -1.27 12.98
C ILE A 120 -4.23 -0.76 12.29
N ILE A 121 -4.36 0.55 12.07
CA ILE A 121 -5.51 1.12 11.34
C ILE A 121 -5.56 0.57 9.90
N GLU A 122 -4.44 0.60 9.19
CA GLU A 122 -4.36 0.10 7.82
C GLU A 122 -4.71 -1.39 7.73
N MET A 123 -4.24 -2.21 8.69
CA MET A 123 -4.61 -3.63 8.77
C MET A 123 -6.10 -3.82 9.10
N GLY A 124 -6.70 -2.92 9.87
CA GLY A 124 -8.14 -2.90 10.11
C GLY A 124 -8.92 -2.63 8.81
N VAL A 125 -8.49 -1.62 8.04
CA VAL A 125 -9.03 -1.32 6.71
C VAL A 125 -8.85 -2.51 5.75
N GLU A 126 -7.67 -3.12 5.73
CA GLU A 126 -7.37 -4.30 4.90
C GLU A 126 -8.30 -5.47 5.20
N THR A 127 -8.62 -5.70 6.48
CA THR A 127 -9.56 -6.75 6.90
C THR A 127 -10.96 -6.49 6.35
N ILE A 128 -11.42 -5.23 6.37
CA ILE A 128 -12.71 -4.83 5.81
C ILE A 128 -12.71 -5.05 4.29
N ILE A 129 -11.72 -4.53 3.57
CA ILE A 129 -11.64 -4.66 2.11
C ILE A 129 -11.52 -6.12 1.66
N SER A 130 -10.71 -6.92 2.35
CA SER A 130 -10.59 -8.36 2.04
C SER A 130 -11.88 -9.14 2.30
N SER A 131 -12.83 -8.56 3.03
CA SER A 131 -14.14 -9.17 3.25
C SER A 131 -15.14 -8.91 2.11
N THR A 132 -14.92 -7.86 1.30
CA THR A 132 -15.90 -7.43 0.28
C THR A 132 -15.74 -8.12 -1.07
N ASP A 133 -14.53 -8.55 -1.44
CA ASP A 133 -14.25 -9.21 -2.72
C ASP A 133 -12.92 -10.00 -2.69
N TYR A 134 -12.61 -10.72 -3.77
CA TYR A 134 -11.44 -11.59 -3.92
C TYR A 134 -10.17 -10.85 -4.36
N TYR A 135 -9.80 -9.76 -3.66
CA TYR A 135 -8.57 -9.02 -3.94
C TYR A 135 -7.30 -9.86 -3.78
N SER A 136 -7.34 -10.85 -2.89
CA SER A 136 -6.28 -11.87 -2.74
C SER A 136 -5.97 -12.57 -4.08
N GLU A 137 -7.00 -12.97 -4.83
CA GLU A 137 -6.83 -13.64 -6.11
C GLU A 137 -6.26 -12.70 -7.17
N ARG A 138 -6.71 -11.44 -7.21
CA ARG A 138 -6.14 -10.40 -8.09
C ARG A 138 -4.65 -10.20 -7.84
N ILE A 139 -4.24 -10.14 -6.57
CA ILE A 139 -2.83 -10.03 -6.18
C ILE A 139 -2.07 -11.28 -6.63
N LYS A 140 -2.57 -12.48 -6.35
CA LYS A 140 -1.91 -13.72 -6.77
C LYS A 140 -1.71 -13.77 -8.28
N THR A 141 -2.74 -13.50 -9.08
CA THR A 141 -2.61 -13.56 -10.55
C THR A 141 -1.55 -12.58 -11.04
N ALA A 142 -1.53 -11.35 -10.52
CA ALA A 142 -0.54 -10.35 -10.86
C ALA A 142 0.90 -10.75 -10.46
N LEU A 143 1.09 -11.30 -9.25
CA LEU A 143 2.41 -11.73 -8.76
C LEU A 143 2.91 -13.01 -9.46
N TYR A 144 2.03 -13.81 -10.06
CA TYR A 144 2.39 -14.99 -10.86
C TYR A 144 2.47 -14.72 -12.37
N ASN A 145 2.07 -13.53 -12.84
CA ASN A 145 2.12 -13.16 -14.26
C ASN A 145 3.56 -12.83 -14.69
N ARG A 146 4.34 -13.87 -15.03
CA ARG A 146 5.76 -13.73 -15.40
C ARG A 146 6.00 -12.86 -16.63
N CYS A 147 5.08 -12.88 -17.60
CA CYS A 147 5.18 -12.04 -18.79
C CYS A 147 5.10 -10.56 -18.40
N LEU A 148 4.09 -10.19 -17.61
CA LEU A 148 3.93 -8.83 -17.11
C LEU A 148 5.10 -8.40 -16.24
N ILE A 149 5.55 -9.25 -15.31
CA ILE A 149 6.69 -8.96 -14.42
C ILE A 149 7.96 -8.68 -15.23
N ASN A 150 8.25 -9.48 -16.26
CA ASN A 150 9.41 -9.27 -17.12
C ASN A 150 9.29 -7.94 -17.88
N LYS A 151 8.12 -7.63 -18.44
CA LYS A 151 7.90 -6.36 -19.12
C LYS A 151 8.07 -5.16 -18.17
N VAL A 152 7.59 -5.27 -16.94
CA VAL A 152 7.83 -4.25 -15.89
C VAL A 152 9.31 -4.16 -15.53
N ASP A 153 10.03 -5.27 -15.38
CA ASP A 153 11.47 -5.24 -15.09
C ASP A 153 12.25 -4.52 -16.22
N GLU A 154 11.91 -4.74 -17.49
CA GLU A 154 12.50 -4.05 -18.64
C GLU A 154 12.26 -2.53 -18.56
N ILE A 155 11.03 -2.11 -18.30
CA ILE A 155 10.64 -0.70 -18.11
C ILE A 155 11.45 -0.06 -16.99
N LEU A 156 11.51 -0.70 -15.82
CA LEU A 156 12.21 -0.16 -14.66
C LEU A 156 13.73 -0.12 -14.86
N ARG A 157 14.30 -1.07 -15.62
CA ARG A 157 15.72 -1.05 -16.00
C ARG A 157 16.04 0.09 -16.96
N GLU A 158 15.16 0.34 -17.92
CA GLU A 158 15.37 1.45 -18.86
C GLU A 158 15.22 2.80 -18.17
N LEU A 159 14.23 2.94 -17.28
CA LEU A 159 14.00 4.13 -16.48
C LEU A 159 15.15 4.39 -15.50
N TRP A 160 15.59 3.34 -14.78
CA TRP A 160 16.63 3.43 -13.75
C TRP A 160 17.89 2.64 -14.12
N LYS A 161 18.56 3.06 -15.20
CA LYS A 161 19.74 2.39 -15.81
C LYS A 161 20.90 2.09 -14.84
N LYS A 162 20.99 2.81 -13.72
CA LYS A 162 22.03 2.64 -12.70
C LYS A 162 21.59 1.82 -11.49
N SER A 163 20.31 1.43 -11.40
CA SER A 163 19.82 0.66 -10.26
C SER A 163 20.28 -0.79 -10.33
N SER A 164 20.50 -1.40 -9.18
CA SER A 164 20.74 -2.84 -9.06
C SER A 164 19.44 -3.64 -8.96
N LEU A 165 18.31 -3.02 -9.36
CA LEU A 165 16.98 -3.57 -9.19
C LEU A 165 16.82 -4.89 -9.97
N ASN A 166 16.31 -5.89 -9.26
CA ASN A 166 15.80 -7.12 -9.83
C ASN A 166 14.34 -7.23 -9.41
N PHE A 167 13.43 -6.84 -10.31
CA PHE A 167 12.03 -6.70 -9.97
C PHE A 167 11.38 -8.05 -9.65
N ALA A 168 11.72 -9.12 -10.38
CA ALA A 168 11.23 -10.46 -10.08
C ALA A 168 11.56 -10.90 -8.64
N ARG A 169 12.79 -10.63 -8.18
CA ARG A 169 13.19 -10.90 -6.78
C ARG A 169 12.44 -10.00 -5.78
N ARG A 170 12.10 -8.76 -6.15
CA ARG A 170 11.27 -7.88 -5.31
C ARG A 170 9.86 -8.44 -5.14
N VAL A 171 9.25 -8.92 -6.23
CA VAL A 171 7.94 -9.58 -6.23
C VAL A 171 7.94 -10.80 -5.31
N GLU A 172 8.94 -11.69 -5.44
CA GLU A 172 9.05 -12.88 -4.59
C GLU A 172 9.20 -12.53 -3.11
N ARG A 173 10.04 -11.54 -2.80
CA ARG A 173 10.23 -11.07 -1.43
C ARG A 173 8.93 -10.49 -0.88
N PHE A 174 8.26 -9.65 -1.66
CA PHE A 174 7.00 -9.01 -1.27
C PHE A 174 5.93 -10.05 -0.93
N ALA A 175 5.73 -11.06 -1.77
CA ALA A 175 4.79 -12.16 -1.53
C ALA A 175 5.04 -12.89 -0.20
N GLY A 176 6.30 -12.98 0.25
CA GLY A 176 6.64 -13.56 1.55
C GLY A 176 6.19 -12.71 2.75
N PHE A 177 6.25 -11.38 2.62
CA PHE A 177 6.00 -10.44 3.71
C PHE A 177 4.55 -9.96 3.84
N VAL A 178 3.74 -10.09 2.79
CA VAL A 178 2.34 -9.64 2.80
C VAL A 178 1.36 -10.81 2.88
N GLU A 179 0.12 -10.49 3.22
CA GLU A 179 -0.99 -11.43 3.14
C GLU A 179 -1.54 -11.45 1.71
N ILE A 180 -1.32 -12.54 1.00
CA ILE A 180 -1.79 -12.76 -0.37
C ILE A 180 -3.01 -13.67 -0.43
N GLU A 181 -3.41 -14.26 0.70
CA GLU A 181 -4.69 -14.93 0.88
C GLU A 181 -5.75 -13.92 1.37
N ARG A 182 -6.92 -14.42 1.75
CA ARG A 182 -7.94 -13.57 2.39
C ARG A 182 -7.40 -13.05 3.72
N ALA A 183 -7.30 -11.73 3.84
CA ALA A 183 -6.78 -11.08 5.02
C ALA A 183 -7.78 -11.15 6.17
N THR A 184 -7.29 -11.65 7.30
CA THR A 184 -7.99 -11.58 8.59
C THR A 184 -7.09 -10.86 9.57
N ALA A 185 -7.65 -10.32 10.66
CA ALA A 185 -6.84 -9.70 11.71
C ALA A 185 -5.74 -10.62 12.23
N GLU A 186 -6.01 -11.93 12.39
CA GLU A 186 -5.02 -12.90 12.84
C GLU A 186 -3.92 -13.13 11.80
N SER A 187 -4.29 -13.26 10.52
CA SER A 187 -3.31 -13.52 9.46
C SER A 187 -2.40 -12.30 9.22
N LEU A 188 -2.98 -11.09 9.27
CA LEU A 188 -2.25 -9.82 9.24
C LEU A 188 -1.33 -9.66 10.45
N ALA A 189 -1.78 -9.96 11.67
CA ALA A 189 -0.94 -9.91 12.87
C ALA A 189 0.27 -10.87 12.77
N LYS A 190 0.09 -12.07 12.22
CA LYS A 190 1.19 -13.03 11.97
C LYS A 190 2.19 -12.49 10.94
N LYS A 191 1.71 -11.88 9.85
CA LYS A 191 2.59 -11.24 8.85
C LYS A 191 3.32 -10.04 9.45
N TYR A 192 2.64 -9.25 10.25
CA TYR A 192 3.22 -8.12 10.96
C TYR A 192 4.31 -8.58 11.95
N TYR A 193 4.11 -9.68 12.67
CA TYR A 193 5.15 -10.31 13.50
C TYR A 193 6.43 -10.58 12.70
N ILE A 194 6.33 -11.19 11.52
CA ILE A 194 7.48 -11.46 10.65
C ILE A 194 8.16 -10.16 10.23
N GLN A 195 7.39 -9.12 9.89
CA GLN A 195 7.93 -7.81 9.51
C GLN A 195 8.64 -7.11 10.68
N MET A 196 8.06 -7.15 11.88
CA MET A 196 8.61 -6.54 13.09
C MET A 196 9.91 -7.24 13.53
N GLN A 197 9.94 -8.57 13.48
CA GLN A 197 11.15 -9.36 13.67
C GLN A 197 12.26 -8.99 12.67
N PHE A 198 11.90 -8.93 11.39
CA PHE A 198 12.87 -8.69 10.33
C PHE A 198 13.43 -7.26 10.33
N ARG A 199 12.58 -6.25 10.57
CA ARG A 199 12.96 -4.82 10.46
C ARG A 199 13.44 -4.20 11.77
N HIS A 200 12.91 -4.67 12.89
CA HIS A 200 13.11 -4.02 14.19
C HIS A 200 13.67 -4.97 15.25
N HIS A 201 13.80 -6.26 14.95
CA HIS A 201 14.31 -7.27 15.88
C HIS A 201 13.50 -7.36 17.19
N VAL A 202 12.18 -7.16 17.10
CA VAL A 202 11.25 -7.23 18.24
C VAL A 202 10.20 -8.31 18.06
N GLU A 203 9.88 -9.02 19.14
CA GLU A 203 8.75 -9.95 19.21
C GLU A 203 7.50 -9.20 19.66
N ILE A 204 6.40 -9.39 18.94
CA ILE A 204 5.10 -8.76 19.26
C ILE A 204 4.14 -9.81 19.84
N ASP A 205 3.21 -9.38 20.69
CA ASP A 205 2.07 -10.20 21.10
C ASP A 205 1.04 -10.26 19.97
N VAL A 206 1.10 -11.34 19.19
CA VAL A 206 0.21 -11.57 18.04
C VAL A 206 -1.27 -11.55 18.46
N LYS A 207 -1.64 -12.02 19.66
CA LYS A 207 -3.03 -12.03 20.11
C LYS A 207 -3.51 -10.61 20.43
N MET A 208 -2.69 -9.82 21.12
CA MET A 208 -3.01 -8.42 21.38
C MET A 208 -3.08 -7.61 20.09
N VAL A 209 -2.15 -7.82 19.15
CA VAL A 209 -2.19 -7.16 17.84
C VAL A 209 -3.42 -7.59 17.03
N THR A 210 -3.80 -8.87 17.06
CA THR A 210 -5.04 -9.34 16.41
C THR A 210 -6.27 -8.59 16.97
N LYS A 211 -6.35 -8.43 18.29
CA LYS A 211 -7.43 -7.66 18.92
C LYS A 211 -7.40 -6.19 18.50
N LEU A 212 -6.21 -5.58 18.48
CA LEU A 212 -6.04 -4.19 18.04
C LEU A 212 -6.51 -3.96 16.60
N ILE A 213 -6.23 -4.90 15.69
CA ILE A 213 -6.67 -4.82 14.30
C ILE A 213 -8.20 -4.90 14.19
N ASN A 214 -8.86 -5.78 14.96
CA ASN A 214 -10.32 -5.85 15.00
C ASN A 214 -10.93 -4.55 15.56
N ASP A 215 -10.43 -4.07 16.70
CA ASP A 215 -10.87 -2.81 17.30
C ASP A 215 -10.68 -1.63 16.32
N ALA A 216 -9.59 -1.64 15.54
CA ALA A 216 -9.32 -0.65 14.51
C ALA A 216 -10.31 -0.72 13.34
N ALA A 217 -10.62 -1.93 12.85
CA ALA A 217 -11.64 -2.14 11.82
C ALA A 217 -13.01 -1.58 12.27
N GLU A 218 -13.43 -1.87 13.50
CA GLU A 218 -14.66 -1.32 14.08
C GLU A 218 -14.62 0.21 14.16
N SER A 219 -13.47 0.81 14.46
CA SER A 219 -13.33 2.27 14.61
C SER A 219 -13.41 3.06 13.29
N VAL A 220 -13.20 2.40 12.16
CA VAL A 220 -13.21 3.04 10.83
C VAL A 220 -14.43 2.65 9.98
N ILE A 221 -15.16 1.59 10.34
CA ILE A 221 -16.24 1.03 9.50
C ILE A 221 -17.32 2.06 9.11
N LEU A 222 -17.57 3.06 9.97
CA LEU A 222 -18.63 4.03 9.77
C LEU A 222 -18.25 5.15 8.80
N ASP A 223 -16.96 5.48 8.65
CA ASP A 223 -16.50 6.60 7.82
C ASP A 223 -15.48 6.20 6.75
N LEU A 224 -15.10 4.92 6.67
CA LEU A 224 -14.18 4.41 5.67
C LEU A 224 -14.68 4.61 4.22
N ASN A 225 -15.99 4.46 3.98
CA ASN A 225 -16.56 4.71 2.66
C ASN A 225 -16.45 6.17 2.25
N ASP A 226 -16.66 7.10 3.19
CA ASP A 226 -16.50 8.54 2.93
C ASP A 226 -15.03 8.88 2.67
N PHE A 227 -14.11 8.27 3.42
CA PHE A 227 -12.68 8.37 3.15
C PHE A 227 -12.35 7.94 1.71
N PHE A 228 -12.80 6.77 1.26
CA PHE A 228 -12.53 6.31 -0.11
C PHE A 228 -13.21 7.15 -1.19
N ASN A 229 -14.46 7.57 -0.99
CA ASN A 229 -15.19 8.39 -1.96
C ASN A 229 -14.51 9.75 -2.17
N ILE A 230 -14.13 10.42 -1.09
CA ILE A 230 -13.45 11.72 -1.16
C ILE A 230 -12.05 11.53 -1.78
N THR A 231 -11.29 10.56 -1.27
CA THR A 231 -9.90 10.34 -1.69
C THR A 231 -9.81 9.90 -3.14
N SER A 232 -10.71 9.04 -3.60
CA SER A 232 -10.74 8.62 -5.01
C SER A 232 -11.00 9.79 -5.96
N GLY A 233 -11.90 10.71 -5.61
CA GLY A 233 -12.13 11.94 -6.37
C GLY A 233 -10.88 12.83 -6.45
N LEU A 234 -10.19 13.03 -5.31
CA LEU A 234 -8.96 13.80 -5.25
C LEU A 234 -7.83 13.16 -6.08
N VAL A 235 -7.62 11.85 -5.94
CA VAL A 235 -6.58 11.11 -6.66
C VAL A 235 -6.86 11.09 -8.16
N LYS A 236 -8.12 10.95 -8.57
CA LYS A 236 -8.50 11.02 -9.99
C LYS A 236 -8.13 12.38 -10.59
N ASN A 237 -8.46 13.47 -9.91
CA ASN A 237 -8.07 14.82 -10.35
C ASN A 237 -6.54 14.99 -10.42
N ASN A 238 -5.80 14.43 -9.45
CA ASN A 238 -4.34 14.48 -9.46
C ASN A 238 -3.73 13.74 -10.66
N ILE A 239 -4.27 12.57 -11.03
CA ILE A 239 -3.81 11.81 -12.20
C ILE A 239 -4.21 12.53 -13.51
N GLU A 240 -5.40 13.13 -13.57
CA GLU A 240 -5.83 13.93 -14.73
C GLU A 240 -4.97 15.19 -14.92
N ALA A 241 -4.49 15.81 -13.85
CA ALA A 241 -3.56 16.93 -13.93
C ALA A 241 -2.24 16.56 -14.62
N LEU A 242 -1.73 15.34 -14.41
CA LEU A 242 -0.51 14.84 -15.08
C LEU A 242 -0.66 14.71 -16.60
N LEU A 243 -1.89 14.61 -17.13
CA LEU A 243 -2.13 14.57 -18.58
C LEU A 243 -2.04 15.95 -19.24
N ASN A 244 -2.13 17.02 -18.45
CA ASN A 244 -2.18 18.39 -18.93
C ASN A 244 -0.86 19.16 -18.73
N GLU A 245 0.18 18.50 -18.21
CA GLU A 245 1.56 19.01 -18.05
C GLU A 245 2.47 18.53 -19.19
#